data_AF-A0A2M7KJL3-F1
#
_entry.id   AF-A0A2M7KJL3-F1
#
_cell.length_a   1.000
_cell.length_b   1.000
_cell.length_c   1.000
_cell.angle_alpha   90.00
_cell.angle_beta   90.00
_cell.angle_gamma   90.00
#
_symmetry.space_group_name_H-M   'P 1'
#
loop_
_entity.id
_entity.type
_entity.pdbx_description
1 polymer ?
#
loop_
_entity_poly.entity_id
_entity_poly.type
_entity_poly.pdbx_seq_one_letter_code
_entity_poly.pdbx_strand_id
1 'polypeptide(L)'
;MSRSETVVETKPQELSAVGFLDEFMWIHEQMEDRLFAFILGAGASVTSGIPAGGALVRTWLEELRRLAVGDDDSLTLETWATEENLGIPSFSLKEAASFYPQVYDRRFGRDPEVGYAYLENVMSRAEPSIGYSVLSTVLARTRHKVVITTNFDNLVADALSIFTDTFPLVCGHESLAGFARVRLRRPLVAKIHRDLLLAPRSDPAGTAKLGSPWTDVLGKLLGEYTPVVIGYGGNDGGLMGFLESLAPNHLRGGIHWCYRSQDGKPNGRICSLVAEHSGGLVPIVGFDEFMIQLNERFGYKLLAEEIERKASARANRYREQFEKFQSSLAQGKRDPDAEEAAKPIREALAATVAREGGWWSWELRASAESDPERREQIYRRGLEQFPDSAELTGNFAVFMYKVHKDHDEAERLFRRALELDPGNARHTGNLAAFIADIRKNHDEGERLYRRALELDPEHAANTSNFAELLLVRGRFDECKQVLRRAWSLARDDEGLVPGAVLLYWCLVTRAEDRDDAPGLGRLKALLQAGFVRLTGSFADVLAAVEPRLSADDKRLYSALAEAILDDAKVCELDQFGRWTEIEPISLDEPWDMSC
;
A
#
# COMPACT_ATOMS: atom_id res chain seq x y z
N MET A 1 -14.27 15.83 -68.89
CA MET A 1 -14.19 14.47 -68.33
C MET A 1 -13.79 14.61 -66.86
N SER A 2 -14.78 14.59 -65.97
CA SER A 2 -14.58 14.55 -64.53
C SER A 2 -14.03 13.19 -64.14
N ARG A 3 -12.91 13.16 -63.42
CA ARG A 3 -12.54 11.99 -62.61
C ARG A 3 -13.25 12.16 -61.28
N SER A 4 -14.33 11.40 -61.10
CA SER A 4 -14.91 11.10 -59.81
C SER A 4 -13.88 10.33 -59.00
N GLU A 5 -13.22 10.98 -58.04
CA GLU A 5 -12.54 10.29 -56.96
C GLU A 5 -13.62 9.67 -56.07
N THR A 6 -13.84 8.38 -56.24
CA THR A 6 -14.57 7.55 -55.28
C THR A 6 -13.80 7.59 -53.95
N VAL A 7 -14.28 8.40 -53.02
CA VAL A 7 -13.94 8.29 -51.60
C VAL A 7 -14.39 6.90 -51.16
N VAL A 8 -13.43 6.00 -50.95
CA VAL A 8 -13.70 4.70 -50.33
C VAL A 8 -14.11 5.02 -48.89
N GLU A 9 -15.39 4.82 -48.55
CA GLU A 9 -15.85 4.86 -47.15
C GLU A 9 -15.08 3.80 -46.36
N THR A 10 -14.01 4.20 -45.71
CA THR A 10 -13.31 3.38 -44.71
C THR A 10 -14.26 3.21 -43.54
N LYS A 11 -14.60 1.95 -43.21
CA LYS A 11 -15.38 1.60 -42.02
C LYS A 11 -14.42 1.23 -40.88
N PRO A 12 -14.79 1.51 -39.62
CA PRO A 12 -13.97 1.11 -38.49
C PRO A 12 -13.90 -0.42 -38.42
N GLN A 13 -12.78 -0.96 -37.94
CA GLN A 13 -12.65 -2.40 -37.73
C GLN A 13 -13.56 -2.84 -36.58
N GLU A 14 -14.27 -3.96 -36.72
CA GLU A 14 -15.02 -4.56 -35.61
C GLU A 14 -14.17 -5.66 -34.98
N LEU A 15 -13.70 -5.41 -33.75
CA LEU A 15 -12.86 -6.34 -32.99
C LEU A 15 -13.67 -6.89 -31.82
N SER A 16 -13.50 -8.19 -31.51
CA SER A 16 -13.98 -8.70 -30.22
C SER A 16 -13.05 -8.22 -29.11
N ALA A 17 -13.55 -8.13 -27.86
CA ALA A 17 -12.71 -7.81 -26.70
C ALA A 17 -11.50 -8.74 -26.60
N VAL A 18 -11.72 -10.05 -26.78
CA VAL A 18 -10.66 -11.06 -26.77
C VAL A 18 -9.65 -10.83 -27.90
N GLY A 19 -10.13 -10.58 -29.12
CA GLY A 19 -9.24 -10.34 -30.27
C GLY A 19 -8.38 -9.09 -30.08
N PHE A 20 -8.97 -8.02 -29.55
CA PHE A 20 -8.22 -6.80 -29.20
C PHE A 20 -7.17 -7.07 -28.10
N LEU A 21 -7.52 -7.84 -27.06
CA LEU A 21 -6.58 -8.15 -25.98
C LEU A 21 -5.42 -9.02 -26.47
N ASP A 22 -5.68 -9.99 -27.36
CA ASP A 22 -4.64 -10.82 -27.96
C ASP A 22 -3.70 -9.97 -28.84
N GLU A 23 -4.25 -9.02 -29.62
CA GLU A 23 -3.47 -8.04 -30.38
C GLU A 23 -2.65 -7.12 -29.47
N PHE A 24 -3.27 -6.60 -28.40
CA PHE A 24 -2.62 -5.76 -27.40
C PHE A 24 -1.40 -6.47 -26.79
N MET A 25 -1.56 -7.76 -26.43
CA MET A 25 -0.48 -8.56 -25.86
C MET A 25 0.62 -8.84 -26.87
N TRP A 26 0.25 -9.17 -28.12
CA TRP A 26 1.24 -9.38 -29.17
C TRP A 26 2.07 -8.12 -29.41
N ILE A 27 1.45 -6.94 -29.48
CA ILE A 27 2.16 -5.65 -29.57
C ILE A 27 3.02 -5.42 -28.32
N HIS A 28 2.48 -5.70 -27.13
CA HIS A 28 3.21 -5.57 -25.87
C HIS A 28 4.48 -6.44 -25.84
N GLU A 29 4.42 -7.66 -26.35
CA GLU A 29 5.54 -8.61 -26.30
C GLU A 29 6.54 -8.41 -27.44
N GLN A 30 6.06 -8.09 -28.65
CA GLN A 30 6.88 -8.13 -29.87
C GLN A 30 7.33 -6.74 -30.35
N MET A 31 6.69 -5.66 -29.90
CA MET A 31 6.93 -4.30 -30.40
C MET A 31 7.23 -3.31 -29.27
N GLU A 32 8.49 -3.28 -28.81
CA GLU A 32 8.93 -2.41 -27.71
C GLU A 32 8.72 -0.91 -27.95
N ASP A 33 8.73 -0.47 -29.22
CA ASP A 33 8.52 0.92 -29.62
C ASP A 33 7.04 1.34 -29.60
N ARG A 34 6.11 0.39 -29.47
CA ARG A 34 4.68 0.64 -29.40
C ARG A 34 4.20 0.69 -27.95
N LEU A 35 3.45 1.74 -27.64
CA LEU A 35 2.97 2.08 -26.30
C LEU A 35 1.46 2.27 -26.34
N PHE A 36 0.75 1.88 -25.29
CA PHE A 36 -0.68 2.15 -25.14
C PHE A 36 -0.93 3.25 -24.11
N ALA A 37 -1.88 4.15 -24.43
CA ALA A 37 -2.40 5.14 -23.51
C ALA A 37 -3.89 4.88 -23.27
N PHE A 38 -4.31 4.94 -22.02
CA PHE A 38 -5.71 4.72 -21.66
C PHE A 38 -6.43 6.06 -21.60
N ILE A 39 -7.50 6.22 -22.37
CA ILE A 39 -8.38 7.37 -22.30
C ILE A 39 -9.62 6.96 -21.51
N LEU A 40 -9.79 7.53 -20.31
CA LEU A 40 -10.88 7.19 -19.40
C LEU A 40 -11.95 8.27 -19.36
N GLY A 41 -13.20 7.83 -19.40
CA GLY A 41 -14.36 8.67 -19.14
C GLY A 41 -15.15 8.22 -17.91
N ALA A 42 -16.24 8.92 -17.62
CA ALA A 42 -17.01 8.74 -16.38
C ALA A 42 -17.59 7.32 -16.24
N GLY A 43 -17.77 6.61 -17.35
CA GLY A 43 -18.22 5.22 -17.35
C GLY A 43 -17.25 4.25 -16.66
N ALA A 44 -15.95 4.58 -16.58
CA ALA A 44 -14.96 3.77 -15.87
C ALA A 44 -15.09 3.88 -14.34
N SER A 45 -15.67 4.96 -13.83
CA SER A 45 -15.77 5.24 -12.38
C SER A 45 -17.08 4.77 -11.74
N VAL A 46 -17.99 4.18 -12.52
CA VAL A 46 -19.35 3.81 -12.06
C VAL A 46 -19.33 2.74 -10.96
N THR A 47 -18.50 1.71 -11.12
CA THR A 47 -18.37 0.62 -10.13
C THR A 47 -17.64 1.07 -8.87
N SER A 48 -16.89 2.17 -8.93
CA SER A 48 -16.32 2.89 -7.79
C SER A 48 -17.31 3.77 -7.02
N GLY A 49 -18.60 3.71 -7.38
CA GLY A 49 -19.67 4.47 -6.71
C GLY A 49 -19.86 5.89 -7.22
N ILE A 50 -19.14 6.32 -8.26
CA ILE A 50 -19.33 7.64 -8.87
C ILE A 50 -20.40 7.54 -9.97
N PRO A 51 -21.53 8.27 -9.87
CA PRO A 51 -22.55 8.23 -10.90
C PRO A 51 -22.00 8.72 -12.26
N ALA A 52 -22.40 8.05 -13.34
CA ALA A 52 -22.10 8.55 -14.68
C ALA A 52 -22.73 9.93 -14.92
N GLY A 53 -22.15 10.73 -15.83
CA GLY A 53 -22.66 12.07 -16.13
C GLY A 53 -24.15 12.12 -16.49
N GLY A 54 -24.65 11.12 -17.21
CA GLY A 54 -26.08 11.01 -17.52
C GLY A 54 -26.98 10.77 -16.30
N ALA A 55 -26.48 10.07 -15.27
CA ALA A 55 -27.21 9.89 -14.02
C ALA A 55 -27.26 11.19 -13.21
N LEU A 56 -26.14 11.92 -13.13
CA LEU A 56 -26.08 13.25 -12.51
C LEU A 56 -27.05 14.23 -13.17
N VAL A 57 -27.08 14.25 -14.51
CA VAL A 57 -28.03 15.07 -15.27
C VAL A 57 -29.46 14.77 -14.88
N ARG A 58 -29.85 13.49 -14.78
CA ARG A 58 -31.21 13.13 -14.35
C ARG A 58 -31.53 13.64 -12.95
N THR A 59 -30.60 13.47 -12.00
CA THR A 59 -30.76 14.00 -10.64
C THR A 59 -30.94 15.52 -10.64
N TRP A 60 -30.13 16.26 -11.39
CA TRP A 60 -30.26 17.72 -11.47
C TRP A 60 -31.53 18.16 -12.17
N LEU A 61 -31.99 17.44 -13.20
CA LEU A 61 -33.27 17.70 -13.84
C LEU A 61 -34.44 17.49 -12.87
N GLU A 62 -34.40 16.44 -12.04
CA GLU A 62 -35.41 16.21 -10.99
C GLU A 62 -35.40 17.31 -9.92
N GLU A 63 -34.22 17.77 -9.50
CA GLU A 63 -34.09 18.90 -8.58
C GLU A 63 -34.66 20.19 -9.18
N LEU A 64 -34.31 20.49 -10.44
CA LEU A 64 -34.84 21.65 -11.15
C LEU A 64 -36.35 21.57 -11.33
N ARG A 65 -36.91 20.38 -11.61
CA ARG A 65 -38.35 20.13 -11.65
C ARG A 65 -38.99 20.48 -10.31
N ARG A 66 -38.51 19.88 -9.21
CA ARG A 66 -39.04 20.13 -7.86
C ARG A 66 -38.98 21.61 -7.49
N LEU A 67 -37.91 22.32 -7.86
CA LEU A 67 -37.80 23.75 -7.64
C LEU A 67 -38.81 24.57 -8.46
N ALA A 68 -39.19 24.10 -9.66
CA ALA A 68 -40.11 24.80 -10.54
C ALA A 68 -41.60 24.54 -10.23
N VAL A 69 -41.97 23.30 -9.87
CA VAL A 69 -43.37 22.89 -9.71
C VAL A 69 -43.73 22.43 -8.28
N GLY A 70 -42.77 22.37 -7.36
CA GLY A 70 -42.99 21.86 -5.99
C GLY A 70 -43.22 20.35 -5.95
N ASP A 71 -44.10 19.91 -5.04
CA ASP A 71 -44.49 18.49 -4.86
C ASP A 71 -45.68 18.07 -5.75
N ASP A 72 -45.92 18.79 -6.85
CA ASP A 72 -46.94 18.39 -7.82
C ASP A 72 -46.47 17.15 -8.61
N ASP A 73 -46.99 15.99 -8.21
CA ASP A 73 -46.70 14.69 -8.83
C ASP A 73 -47.41 14.50 -10.19
N SER A 74 -48.27 15.44 -10.62
CA SER A 74 -48.95 15.34 -11.92
C SER A 74 -48.04 15.62 -13.13
N LEU A 75 -46.94 16.36 -12.92
CA LEU A 75 -45.95 16.69 -13.96
C LEU A 75 -44.70 15.84 -13.79
N THR A 76 -44.62 14.70 -14.46
CA THR A 76 -43.43 13.83 -14.41
C THR A 76 -42.20 14.50 -15.03
N LEU A 77 -41.01 13.93 -14.79
CA LEU A 77 -39.77 14.43 -15.40
C LEU A 77 -39.86 14.42 -16.93
N GLU A 78 -40.49 13.40 -17.50
CA GLU A 78 -40.65 13.22 -18.95
C GLU A 78 -41.52 14.30 -19.59
N THR A 79 -42.52 14.81 -18.87
CA THR A 79 -43.40 15.86 -19.39
C THR A 79 -42.86 17.25 -19.11
N TRP A 80 -42.13 17.44 -18.01
CA TRP A 80 -41.58 18.74 -17.63
C TRP A 80 -40.25 19.08 -18.31
N ALA A 81 -39.36 18.11 -18.53
CA ALA A 81 -38.02 18.36 -19.07
C ALA A 81 -38.04 18.65 -20.58
N THR A 82 -38.48 19.85 -20.95
CA THR A 82 -38.56 20.35 -22.32
C THR A 82 -37.57 21.49 -22.57
N GLU A 83 -37.27 21.77 -23.84
CA GLU A 83 -36.44 22.91 -24.26
C GLU A 83 -36.93 24.24 -23.67
N GLU A 84 -38.24 24.47 -23.68
CA GLU A 84 -38.85 25.70 -23.16
C GLU A 84 -38.69 25.84 -21.65
N ASN A 85 -38.95 24.77 -20.89
CA ASN A 85 -38.88 24.80 -19.42
C ASN A 85 -37.44 24.90 -18.90
N LEU A 86 -36.50 24.26 -19.59
CA LEU A 86 -35.09 24.27 -19.22
C LEU A 86 -34.36 25.49 -19.78
N GLY A 87 -34.85 26.09 -20.86
CA GLY A 87 -34.15 27.12 -21.62
C GLY A 87 -32.91 26.58 -22.36
N ILE A 88 -32.90 25.29 -22.70
CA ILE A 88 -31.77 24.60 -23.33
C ILE A 88 -32.17 24.26 -24.77
N PRO A 89 -31.58 24.92 -25.79
CA PRO A 89 -31.96 24.69 -27.18
C PRO A 89 -31.77 23.24 -27.63
N SER A 90 -32.75 22.71 -28.38
CA SER A 90 -32.74 21.33 -28.91
C SER A 90 -32.65 20.23 -27.84
N PHE A 91 -33.00 20.54 -26.57
CA PHE A 91 -32.90 19.57 -25.48
C PHE A 91 -33.74 18.31 -25.75
N SER A 92 -33.12 17.14 -25.53
CA SER A 92 -33.77 15.84 -25.63
C SER A 92 -33.50 15.03 -24.36
N LEU A 93 -34.57 14.65 -23.65
CA LEU A 93 -34.45 13.83 -22.45
C LEU A 93 -33.84 12.44 -22.74
N LYS A 94 -34.10 11.89 -23.94
CA LYS A 94 -33.52 10.62 -24.38
C LYS A 94 -32.00 10.71 -24.49
N GLU A 95 -31.48 11.88 -24.84
CA GLU A 95 -30.05 12.16 -25.02
C GLU A 95 -29.51 13.08 -23.92
N ALA A 96 -30.16 13.11 -22.74
CA ALA A 96 -29.87 14.07 -21.68
C ALA A 96 -28.39 14.10 -21.26
N ALA A 97 -27.69 12.97 -21.33
CA ALA A 97 -26.25 12.90 -21.04
C ALA A 97 -25.38 13.79 -21.94
N SER A 98 -25.81 14.06 -23.18
CA SER A 98 -25.11 14.97 -24.10
C SER A 98 -25.29 16.45 -23.73
N PHE A 99 -26.31 16.76 -22.93
CA PHE A 99 -26.61 18.11 -22.41
C PHE A 99 -26.01 18.35 -21.01
N TYR A 100 -25.06 17.52 -20.58
CA TYR A 100 -24.44 17.64 -19.25
C TYR A 100 -23.97 19.07 -18.94
N PRO A 101 -23.19 19.76 -19.81
CA PRO A 101 -22.71 21.09 -19.49
C PRO A 101 -23.82 22.12 -19.34
N GLN A 102 -24.85 22.05 -20.20
CA GLN A 102 -25.98 22.99 -20.19
C GLN A 102 -26.86 22.78 -18.95
N VAL A 103 -27.10 21.53 -18.56
CA VAL A 103 -27.88 21.22 -17.34
C VAL A 103 -27.08 21.60 -16.08
N TYR A 104 -25.77 21.37 -16.07
CA TYR A 104 -24.89 21.80 -14.98
C TYR A 104 -24.94 23.32 -14.80
N ASP A 105 -24.75 24.08 -15.89
CA ASP A 105 -24.82 25.54 -15.87
C ASP A 105 -26.22 26.05 -15.46
N ARG A 106 -27.28 25.39 -15.93
CA ARG A 106 -28.65 25.72 -15.52
C ARG A 106 -28.90 25.51 -14.02
N ARG A 107 -28.22 24.54 -13.41
CA ARG A 107 -28.38 24.16 -12.00
C ARG A 107 -27.46 24.94 -11.05
N PHE A 108 -26.23 25.22 -11.47
CA PHE A 108 -25.17 25.77 -10.62
C PHE A 108 -24.55 27.06 -11.17
N GLY A 109 -24.84 27.48 -12.40
CA GLY A 109 -24.18 28.63 -13.04
C GLY A 109 -24.39 29.98 -12.33
N ARG A 110 -25.39 30.09 -11.44
CA ARG A 110 -25.56 31.26 -10.56
C ARG A 110 -24.57 31.30 -9.39
N ASP A 111 -24.12 30.14 -8.93
CA ASP A 111 -23.17 29.96 -7.83
C ASP A 111 -22.29 28.72 -8.09
N PRO A 112 -21.16 28.88 -8.81
CA PRO A 112 -20.28 27.77 -9.17
C PRO A 112 -19.70 27.02 -7.96
N GLU A 113 -19.51 27.68 -6.82
CA GLU A 113 -18.96 27.07 -5.61
C GLU A 113 -19.88 25.96 -5.08
N VAL A 114 -21.21 26.13 -5.19
CA VAL A 114 -22.18 25.08 -4.84
C VAL A 114 -22.05 23.88 -5.78
N GLY A 115 -21.79 24.13 -7.07
CA GLY A 115 -21.55 23.07 -8.04
C GLY A 115 -20.27 22.29 -7.76
N TYR A 116 -19.20 22.99 -7.35
CA TYR A 116 -17.92 22.35 -6.97
C TYR A 116 -18.08 21.52 -5.70
N ALA A 117 -18.68 22.07 -4.64
CA ALA A 117 -18.94 21.36 -3.41
C ALA A 117 -19.86 20.13 -3.62
N TYR A 118 -20.83 20.23 -4.54
CA TYR A 118 -21.68 19.10 -4.90
C TYR A 118 -20.86 17.96 -5.54
N LEU A 119 -20.05 18.27 -6.55
CA LEU A 119 -19.20 17.27 -7.22
C LEU A 119 -18.18 16.67 -6.25
N GLU A 120 -17.61 17.49 -5.36
CA GLU A 120 -16.71 17.03 -4.31
C GLU A 120 -17.40 16.02 -3.39
N ASN A 121 -18.60 16.34 -2.91
CA ASN A 121 -19.35 15.42 -2.05
C ASN A 121 -19.68 14.11 -2.75
N VAL A 122 -20.08 14.15 -4.03
CA VAL A 122 -20.37 12.94 -4.83
C VAL A 122 -19.14 12.06 -5.00
N MET A 123 -17.94 12.65 -5.12
CA MET A 123 -16.71 11.92 -5.45
C MET A 123 -15.83 11.58 -4.23
N SER A 124 -15.98 12.30 -3.12
CA SER A 124 -15.10 12.23 -1.94
C SER A 124 -15.02 10.87 -1.25
N ARG A 125 -16.03 10.01 -1.42
CA ARG A 125 -16.11 8.68 -0.77
C ARG A 125 -15.88 7.52 -1.73
N ALA A 126 -15.59 7.82 -3.00
CA ALA A 126 -15.40 6.79 -4.00
C ALA A 126 -14.05 6.10 -3.80
N GLU A 127 -14.05 4.77 -3.80
CA GLU A 127 -12.84 3.97 -3.73
C GLU A 127 -12.57 3.29 -5.08
N PRO A 128 -11.31 3.14 -5.49
CA PRO A 128 -10.98 2.49 -6.75
C PRO A 128 -11.48 1.05 -6.83
N SER A 129 -12.20 0.72 -7.90
CA SER A 129 -12.72 -0.62 -8.17
C SER A 129 -11.59 -1.61 -8.51
N ILE A 130 -11.96 -2.89 -8.65
CA ILE A 130 -11.03 -3.94 -9.08
C ILE A 130 -10.39 -3.63 -10.45
N GLY A 131 -11.10 -2.99 -11.38
CA GLY A 131 -10.52 -2.59 -12.67
C GLY A 131 -9.41 -1.56 -12.52
N TYR A 132 -9.54 -0.62 -11.58
CA TYR A 132 -8.47 0.33 -11.27
C TYR A 132 -7.27 -0.35 -10.61
N SER A 133 -7.47 -1.42 -9.83
CA SER A 133 -6.35 -2.21 -9.29
C SER A 133 -5.50 -2.83 -10.40
N VAL A 134 -6.14 -3.37 -11.45
CA VAL A 134 -5.44 -3.92 -12.62
C VAL A 134 -4.77 -2.80 -13.40
N LEU A 135 -5.49 -1.72 -13.70
CA LEU A 135 -4.94 -0.59 -14.44
C LEU A 135 -3.69 -0.04 -13.74
N SER A 136 -3.73 0.14 -12.42
CA SER A 136 -2.58 0.59 -11.64
C SER A 136 -1.39 -0.36 -11.74
N THR A 137 -1.64 -1.68 -11.78
CA THR A 137 -0.61 -2.70 -11.98
C THR A 137 0.01 -2.60 -13.37
N VAL A 138 -0.80 -2.45 -14.42
CA VAL A 138 -0.32 -2.26 -15.80
C VAL A 138 0.54 -0.99 -15.89
N LEU A 139 0.08 0.13 -15.33
CA LEU A 139 0.81 1.41 -15.32
C LEU A 139 2.14 1.30 -14.56
N ALA A 140 2.14 0.61 -13.42
CA ALA A 140 3.32 0.45 -12.58
C ALA A 140 4.37 -0.47 -13.23
N ARG A 141 3.94 -1.65 -13.71
CA ARG A 141 4.83 -2.74 -14.12
C ARG A 141 5.20 -2.76 -15.59
N THR A 142 4.47 -2.03 -16.45
CA THR A 142 4.71 -2.03 -17.90
C THR A 142 5.22 -0.67 -18.42
N ARG A 143 5.51 -0.61 -19.72
CA ARG A 143 5.84 0.63 -20.45
C ARG A 143 4.61 1.48 -20.79
N HIS A 144 3.41 0.95 -20.62
CA HIS A 144 2.14 1.62 -20.92
C HIS A 144 1.76 2.47 -19.70
N LYS A 145 2.25 3.71 -19.65
CA LYS A 145 2.27 4.54 -18.44
C LYS A 145 1.32 5.75 -18.46
N VAL A 146 0.54 5.93 -19.53
CA VAL A 146 -0.24 7.16 -19.73
C VAL A 146 -1.73 6.89 -19.56
N VAL A 147 -2.35 7.69 -18.69
CA VAL A 147 -3.80 7.84 -18.60
C VAL A 147 -4.15 9.28 -18.94
N ILE A 148 -5.10 9.46 -19.85
CA ILE A 148 -5.75 10.73 -20.14
C ILE A 148 -7.19 10.58 -19.67
N THR A 149 -7.72 11.51 -18.88
CA THR A 149 -9.07 11.39 -18.35
C THR A 149 -9.84 12.69 -18.43
N THR A 150 -11.13 12.57 -18.76
CA THR A 150 -12.11 13.65 -18.65
C THR A 150 -12.71 13.74 -17.25
N ASN A 151 -12.40 12.77 -16.37
CA ASN A 151 -12.99 12.68 -15.05
C ASN A 151 -12.30 13.64 -14.08
N PHE A 152 -13.09 14.13 -13.12
CA PHE A 152 -12.60 14.97 -12.03
C PHE A 152 -12.02 14.12 -10.88
N ASP A 153 -12.49 12.87 -10.74
CA ASP A 153 -12.12 11.95 -9.67
C ASP A 153 -10.62 11.63 -9.60
N ASN A 154 -10.17 11.13 -8.45
CA ASN A 154 -8.78 10.79 -8.20
C ASN A 154 -8.47 9.28 -8.26
N LEU A 155 -9.41 8.46 -8.77
CA LEU A 155 -9.38 7.01 -8.61
C LEU A 155 -8.12 6.37 -9.20
N VAL A 156 -7.59 6.86 -10.32
CA VAL A 156 -6.34 6.34 -10.92
C VAL A 156 -5.14 6.59 -10.00
N ALA A 157 -5.05 7.77 -9.41
CA ALA A 157 -3.93 8.12 -8.54
C ALA A 157 -4.04 7.41 -7.19
N ASP A 158 -5.26 7.32 -6.64
CA ASP A 158 -5.53 6.57 -5.42
C ASP A 158 -5.23 5.08 -5.62
N ALA A 159 -5.65 4.49 -6.74
CA ALA A 159 -5.35 3.09 -7.07
C ALA A 159 -3.84 2.82 -7.13
N LEU A 160 -3.07 3.70 -7.77
CA LEU A 160 -1.61 3.60 -7.79
C LEU A 160 -1.02 3.66 -6.37
N SER A 161 -1.56 4.52 -5.49
CA SER A 161 -1.09 4.64 -4.10
C SER A 161 -1.54 3.51 -3.17
N ILE A 162 -2.72 2.91 -3.41
CA ILE A 162 -3.29 1.86 -2.57
C ILE A 162 -2.73 0.50 -2.96
N PHE A 163 -2.68 0.22 -4.27
CA PHE A 163 -2.39 -1.11 -4.79
C PHE A 163 -0.94 -1.30 -5.23
N THR A 164 -0.16 -0.22 -5.37
CA THR A 164 1.23 -0.27 -5.83
C THR A 164 2.14 0.59 -4.96
N ASP A 165 3.46 0.51 -5.18
CA ASP A 165 4.45 1.41 -4.54
C ASP A 165 4.85 2.57 -5.47
N THR A 166 4.03 2.83 -6.49
CA THR A 166 4.32 3.83 -7.54
C THR A 166 3.44 5.05 -7.40
N PHE A 167 4.04 6.23 -7.47
CA PHE A 167 3.32 7.50 -7.45
C PHE A 167 3.26 8.12 -8.85
N PRO A 168 2.06 8.49 -9.35
CA PRO A 168 1.91 9.13 -10.64
C PRO A 168 2.36 10.59 -10.63
N LEU A 169 2.65 11.13 -11.81
CA LEU A 169 2.57 12.56 -12.08
C LEU A 169 1.12 12.89 -12.45
N VAL A 170 0.41 13.64 -11.59
CA VAL A 170 -0.95 14.11 -11.86
C VAL A 170 -0.89 15.52 -12.43
N CYS A 171 -1.24 15.67 -13.71
CA CYS A 171 -1.39 16.96 -14.37
C CYS A 171 -2.87 17.36 -14.29
N GLY A 172 -3.25 17.91 -13.14
CA GLY A 172 -4.62 18.31 -12.81
C GLY A 172 -5.04 19.71 -13.30
N HIS A 173 -4.14 20.48 -13.92
CA HIS A 173 -4.42 21.83 -14.38
C HIS A 173 -3.60 22.12 -15.65
N GLU A 174 -4.10 22.98 -16.54
CA GLU A 174 -3.44 23.30 -17.81
C GLU A 174 -2.02 23.89 -17.64
N SER A 175 -1.74 24.56 -16.52
CA SER A 175 -0.40 25.06 -16.20
C SER A 175 0.63 23.93 -16.00
N LEU A 176 0.16 22.71 -15.70
CA LEU A 176 0.99 21.52 -15.55
C LEU A 176 1.15 20.73 -16.85
N ALA A 177 0.43 21.08 -17.93
CA ALA A 177 0.45 20.34 -19.19
C ALA A 177 1.87 20.20 -19.76
N GLY A 178 2.73 21.23 -19.62
CA GLY A 178 4.12 21.18 -20.09
C GLY A 178 5.01 20.15 -19.40
N PHE A 179 4.60 19.58 -18.27
CA PHE A 179 5.32 18.51 -17.57
C PHE A 179 4.91 17.11 -18.02
N ALA A 180 3.78 16.97 -18.73
CA ALA A 180 3.37 15.72 -19.35
C ALA A 180 4.29 15.43 -20.55
N ARG A 181 5.12 14.40 -20.43
CA ARG A 181 6.11 13.99 -21.43
C ARG A 181 5.81 12.57 -21.91
N VAL A 182 6.18 12.28 -23.16
CA VAL A 182 5.99 10.97 -23.80
C VAL A 182 6.71 9.85 -23.03
N ARG A 183 7.95 10.05 -22.58
CA ARG A 183 8.75 9.00 -21.94
C ARG A 183 9.00 9.31 -20.46
N LEU A 184 7.97 9.15 -19.64
CA LEU A 184 8.12 9.25 -18.18
C LEU A 184 8.46 7.88 -17.58
N ARG A 185 9.36 7.87 -16.60
CA ARG A 185 9.66 6.65 -15.81
C ARG A 185 8.50 6.25 -14.90
N ARG A 186 7.70 7.23 -14.47
CA ARG A 186 6.52 7.06 -13.62
C ARG A 186 5.22 7.21 -14.44
N PRO A 187 4.10 6.64 -13.98
CA PRO A 187 2.80 6.85 -14.58
C PRO A 187 2.42 8.33 -14.69
N LEU A 188 1.70 8.70 -15.75
CA LEU A 188 1.15 10.02 -16.00
C LEU A 188 -0.37 9.95 -15.96
N VAL A 189 -1.00 10.84 -15.20
CA VAL A 189 -2.45 11.05 -15.19
C VAL A 189 -2.73 12.47 -15.66
N ALA A 190 -3.19 12.62 -16.90
CA ALA A 190 -3.52 13.90 -17.51
C ALA A 190 -5.03 14.17 -17.38
N LYS A 191 -5.42 15.15 -16.55
CA LYS A 191 -6.83 15.55 -16.38
C LYS A 191 -7.12 16.80 -17.20
N ILE A 192 -7.91 16.64 -18.26
CA ILE A 192 -8.05 17.68 -19.30
C ILE A 192 -9.10 18.75 -18.98
N HIS A 193 -10.05 18.47 -18.08
CA HIS A 193 -11.08 19.42 -17.61
C HIS A 193 -10.80 19.99 -16.21
N ARG A 194 -9.53 19.94 -15.80
CA ARG A 194 -9.04 20.24 -14.45
C ARG A 194 -9.46 19.23 -13.40
N ASP A 195 -8.69 19.16 -12.33
CA ASP A 195 -8.97 18.34 -11.17
C ASP A 195 -10.20 18.85 -10.40
N LEU A 196 -10.83 17.95 -9.64
CA LEU A 196 -11.95 18.24 -8.75
C LEU A 196 -11.66 19.42 -7.81
N LEU A 197 -10.42 19.52 -7.31
CA LEU A 197 -9.99 20.55 -6.37
C LEU A 197 -9.48 21.84 -7.05
N LEU A 198 -9.53 21.91 -8.39
CA LEU A 198 -8.92 22.99 -9.17
C LEU A 198 -9.94 23.70 -10.07
N ALA A 199 -11.14 23.94 -9.54
CA ALA A 199 -12.27 24.55 -10.26
C ALA A 199 -12.60 23.78 -11.55
N PRO A 200 -13.22 22.58 -11.43
CA PRO A 200 -13.48 21.68 -12.54
C PRO A 200 -14.35 22.35 -13.61
N ARG A 201 -14.00 22.12 -14.88
CA ARG A 201 -14.71 22.68 -16.03
C ARG A 201 -15.87 21.79 -16.43
N SER A 202 -17.05 22.13 -15.93
CA SER A 202 -18.31 21.42 -16.24
C SER A 202 -19.27 22.26 -17.08
N ASP A 203 -19.00 23.55 -17.26
CA ASP A 203 -19.86 24.47 -18.02
C ASP A 203 -19.60 24.38 -19.55
N PRO A 204 -20.53 24.89 -20.38
CA PRO A 204 -20.37 24.85 -21.83
C PRO A 204 -19.10 25.55 -22.34
N ALA A 205 -18.68 26.67 -21.74
CA ALA A 205 -17.48 27.37 -22.19
C ALA A 205 -16.21 26.61 -21.82
N GLY A 206 -16.18 25.99 -20.64
CA GLY A 206 -15.07 25.18 -20.15
C GLY A 206 -14.86 23.85 -20.89
N THR A 207 -15.94 23.27 -21.44
CA THR A 207 -15.93 21.96 -22.14
C THR A 207 -15.96 22.06 -23.67
N ALA A 208 -16.22 23.25 -24.23
CA ALA A 208 -16.32 23.45 -25.68
C ALA A 208 -14.99 23.31 -26.43
N LYS A 209 -13.87 23.69 -25.82
CA LYS A 209 -12.54 23.63 -26.45
C LYS A 209 -11.48 23.21 -25.45
N LEU A 210 -10.54 22.39 -25.93
CA LEU A 210 -9.33 22.06 -25.20
C LEU A 210 -8.46 23.32 -25.07
N GLY A 211 -7.85 23.54 -23.90
CA GLY A 211 -6.89 24.63 -23.72
C GLY A 211 -5.66 24.44 -24.61
N SER A 212 -5.09 25.53 -25.14
CA SER A 212 -3.92 25.47 -26.04
C SER A 212 -2.73 24.69 -25.48
N PRO A 213 -2.41 24.70 -24.17
CA PRO A 213 -1.31 23.90 -23.64
C PRO A 213 -1.55 22.39 -23.75
N TRP A 214 -2.81 21.95 -23.69
CA TRP A 214 -3.16 20.54 -23.79
C TRP A 214 -3.12 20.05 -25.24
N THR A 215 -3.50 20.89 -26.22
CA THR A 215 -3.50 20.50 -27.64
C THR A 215 -2.12 20.04 -28.11
N ASP A 216 -1.08 20.82 -27.81
CA ASP A 216 0.29 20.51 -28.21
C ASP A 216 0.83 19.24 -27.52
N VAL A 217 0.48 19.07 -26.24
CA VAL A 217 0.96 17.96 -25.41
C VAL A 217 0.26 16.66 -25.79
N LEU A 218 -1.07 16.68 -25.90
CA LEU A 218 -1.85 15.52 -26.32
C LEU A 218 -1.48 15.09 -27.74
N GLY A 219 -1.22 16.03 -28.66
CA GLY A 219 -0.76 15.69 -30.01
C GLY A 219 0.56 14.91 -29.98
N LYS A 220 1.52 15.35 -29.16
CA LYS A 220 2.79 14.64 -28.99
C LYS A 220 2.62 13.28 -28.32
N LEU A 221 1.75 13.16 -27.32
CA LEU A 221 1.47 11.90 -26.65
C LEU A 221 0.81 10.91 -27.61
N LEU A 222 -0.27 11.30 -28.27
CA LEU A 222 -1.05 10.45 -29.16
C LEU A 222 -0.37 10.16 -30.50
N GLY A 223 0.68 10.91 -30.86
CA GLY A 223 1.58 10.55 -31.96
C GLY A 223 2.50 9.36 -31.66
N GLU A 224 2.70 9.02 -30.39
CA GLU A 224 3.60 7.94 -29.95
C GLU A 224 2.86 6.79 -29.24
N TYR A 225 1.71 7.08 -28.66
CA TYR A 225 0.87 6.13 -27.95
C TYR A 225 -0.37 5.76 -28.79
N THR A 226 -0.71 4.47 -28.80
CA THR A 226 -1.99 3.95 -29.29
C THR A 226 -3.07 4.18 -28.22
N PRO A 227 -4.08 5.04 -28.46
CA PRO A 227 -5.17 5.25 -27.51
C PRO A 227 -6.14 4.07 -27.42
N VAL A 228 -6.43 3.67 -26.17
CA VAL A 228 -7.50 2.74 -25.80
C VAL A 228 -8.53 3.52 -24.98
N VAL A 229 -9.68 3.78 -25.59
CA VAL A 229 -10.74 4.61 -25.01
C VAL A 229 -11.73 3.73 -24.26
N ILE A 230 -11.97 4.00 -22.97
CA ILE A 230 -12.87 3.21 -22.13
C ILE A 230 -13.75 4.11 -21.28
N GLY A 231 -15.07 3.87 -21.29
CA GLY A 231 -16.02 4.62 -20.46
C GLY A 231 -16.24 6.07 -20.88
N TYR A 232 -15.74 6.48 -22.04
CA TYR A 232 -15.88 7.82 -22.59
C TYR A 232 -16.91 7.85 -23.73
N GLY A 233 -17.89 8.74 -23.61
CA GLY A 233 -19.04 8.82 -24.52
C GLY A 233 -18.89 9.82 -25.66
N GLY A 234 -17.79 10.59 -25.72
CA GLY A 234 -17.56 11.56 -26.81
C GLY A 234 -18.51 12.76 -26.83
N ASN A 235 -19.06 13.14 -25.68
CA ASN A 235 -20.07 14.20 -25.58
C ASN A 235 -19.49 15.61 -25.33
N ASP A 236 -18.20 15.75 -25.02
CA ASP A 236 -17.58 17.07 -24.88
C ASP A 236 -17.02 17.59 -26.22
N GLY A 237 -16.93 18.92 -26.32
CA GLY A 237 -16.33 19.60 -27.47
C GLY A 237 -14.80 19.66 -27.42
N GLY A 238 -14.22 19.47 -26.23
CA GLY A 238 -12.79 19.63 -25.97
C GLY A 238 -11.95 18.50 -26.54
N LEU A 239 -12.03 17.31 -25.93
CA LEU A 239 -11.27 16.14 -26.33
C LEU A 239 -11.73 15.59 -27.67
N MET A 240 -13.05 15.43 -27.89
CA MET A 240 -13.52 14.96 -29.20
C MET A 240 -13.15 15.92 -30.33
N GLY A 241 -13.37 17.22 -30.14
CA GLY A 241 -13.02 18.21 -31.16
C GLY A 241 -11.51 18.24 -31.44
N PHE A 242 -10.68 18.00 -30.41
CA PHE A 242 -9.25 17.81 -30.58
C PHE A 242 -8.93 16.53 -31.39
N LEU A 243 -9.51 15.39 -31.04
CA LEU A 243 -9.28 14.13 -31.75
C LEU A 243 -9.68 14.24 -33.23
N GLU A 244 -10.82 14.87 -33.54
CA GLU A 244 -11.28 15.13 -34.91
C GLU A 244 -10.41 16.13 -35.67
N SER A 245 -9.68 17.00 -34.97
CA SER A 245 -8.77 17.96 -35.60
C SER A 245 -7.43 17.35 -36.02
N LEU A 246 -7.14 16.12 -35.57
CA LEU A 246 -5.89 15.43 -35.92
C LEU A 246 -5.92 15.01 -37.39
N ALA A 247 -4.76 15.10 -38.05
CA ALA A 247 -4.65 14.62 -39.43
C ALA A 247 -4.98 13.11 -39.51
N PRO A 248 -5.58 12.62 -40.62
CA PRO A 248 -5.84 11.21 -40.80
C PRO A 248 -4.59 10.36 -40.55
N ASN A 249 -4.74 9.24 -39.84
CA ASN A 249 -3.64 8.36 -39.42
C ASN A 249 -2.54 9.00 -38.56
N HIS A 250 -2.77 10.16 -37.93
CA HIS A 250 -1.84 10.75 -36.96
C HIS A 250 -1.65 9.87 -35.71
N LEU A 251 -2.69 9.12 -35.32
CA LEU A 251 -2.66 8.20 -34.19
C LEU A 251 -1.87 6.95 -34.55
N ARG A 252 -0.65 6.83 -34.00
CA ARG A 252 0.26 5.74 -34.29
C ARG A 252 -0.29 4.42 -33.75
N GLY A 253 -0.76 3.54 -34.65
CA GLY A 253 -1.42 2.28 -34.26
C GLY A 253 -2.94 2.38 -34.17
N GLY A 254 -3.51 3.51 -34.61
CA GLY A 254 -4.95 3.75 -34.61
C GLY A 254 -5.55 4.04 -33.24
N ILE A 255 -6.88 4.02 -33.15
CA ILE A 255 -7.62 4.27 -31.92
C ILE A 255 -8.59 3.12 -31.66
N HIS A 256 -8.53 2.54 -30.46
CA HIS A 256 -9.44 1.47 -30.07
C HIS A 256 -10.50 2.02 -29.13
N TRP A 257 -11.76 1.93 -29.54
CA TRP A 257 -12.87 2.47 -28.78
C TRP A 257 -13.68 1.37 -28.12
N CYS A 258 -13.51 1.21 -26.81
CA CYS A 258 -14.26 0.26 -26.02
C CYS A 258 -15.62 0.83 -25.63
N TYR A 259 -16.70 0.15 -26.04
CA TYR A 259 -18.07 0.56 -25.75
C TYR A 259 -18.85 -0.56 -25.08
N ARG A 260 -19.78 -0.22 -24.18
CA ARG A 260 -20.61 -1.24 -23.53
C ARG A 260 -21.61 -1.81 -24.52
N SER A 261 -21.57 -3.12 -24.72
CA SER A 261 -22.43 -3.80 -25.71
C SER A 261 -23.92 -3.59 -25.43
N GLN A 262 -24.31 -3.47 -24.16
CA GLN A 262 -25.68 -3.21 -23.73
C GLN A 262 -26.20 -1.81 -24.10
N ASP A 263 -25.31 -0.83 -24.27
CA ASP A 263 -25.69 0.55 -24.63
C ASP A 263 -25.87 0.72 -26.15
N GLY A 264 -25.58 -0.33 -26.94
CA GLY A 264 -25.58 -0.29 -28.39
C GLY A 264 -24.28 0.28 -28.97
N LYS A 265 -24.21 0.36 -30.31
CA LYS A 265 -23.03 0.90 -31.00
C LYS A 265 -22.84 2.39 -30.71
N PRO A 266 -21.59 2.89 -30.68
CA PRO A 266 -21.30 4.31 -30.56
C PRO A 266 -21.97 5.14 -31.66
N ASN A 267 -22.14 6.44 -31.42
CA ASN A 267 -22.72 7.35 -32.39
C ASN A 267 -21.87 7.48 -33.68
N GLY A 268 -22.46 8.05 -34.74
CA GLY A 268 -21.79 8.21 -36.04
C GLY A 268 -20.51 9.06 -35.97
N ARG A 269 -20.44 10.01 -35.04
CA ARG A 269 -19.26 10.85 -34.80
C ARG A 269 -18.05 10.02 -34.36
N ILE A 270 -18.23 9.17 -33.36
CA ILE A 270 -17.19 8.23 -32.88
C ILE A 270 -16.82 7.24 -33.98
N CYS A 271 -17.81 6.67 -34.69
CA CYS A 271 -17.54 5.69 -35.75
C CYS A 271 -16.69 6.28 -36.88
N SER A 272 -16.93 7.54 -37.24
CA SER A 272 -16.17 8.26 -38.28
C SER A 272 -14.75 8.53 -37.82
N LEU A 273 -14.57 9.06 -36.60
CA LEU A 273 -13.25 9.30 -36.00
C LEU A 273 -12.40 8.01 -35.94
N VAL A 274 -12.99 6.90 -35.48
CA VAL A 274 -12.29 5.62 -35.40
C VAL A 274 -11.87 5.14 -36.78
N ALA A 275 -12.72 5.32 -37.79
CA ALA A 275 -12.40 4.93 -39.16
C ALA A 275 -11.29 5.79 -39.79
N GLU A 276 -11.33 7.11 -39.59
CA GLU A 276 -10.34 8.08 -40.11
C GLU A 276 -8.91 7.82 -39.58
N HIS A 277 -8.82 7.21 -38.40
CA HIS A 277 -7.55 6.83 -37.79
C HIS A 277 -7.25 5.33 -37.86
N SER A 278 -7.89 4.58 -38.77
CA SER A 278 -7.65 3.13 -38.95
C SER A 278 -7.80 2.31 -37.66
N GLY A 279 -8.73 2.71 -36.79
CA GLY A 279 -8.97 2.13 -35.48
C GLY A 279 -10.03 1.02 -35.45
N GLY A 280 -10.29 0.52 -34.24
CA GLY A 280 -11.24 -0.57 -33.99
C GLY A 280 -12.30 -0.23 -32.95
N LEU A 281 -13.54 -0.69 -33.17
CA LEU A 281 -14.61 -0.69 -32.19
C LEU A 281 -14.59 -2.01 -31.41
N VAL A 282 -14.54 -1.93 -30.09
CA VAL A 282 -14.40 -3.08 -29.19
C VAL A 282 -15.61 -3.15 -28.24
N PRO A 283 -16.55 -4.10 -28.41
CA PRO A 283 -17.64 -4.28 -27.48
C PRO A 283 -17.14 -4.92 -26.17
N ILE A 284 -17.41 -4.27 -25.04
CA ILE A 284 -17.07 -4.74 -23.69
C ILE A 284 -18.33 -4.84 -22.82
N VAL A 285 -18.25 -5.58 -21.71
CA VAL A 285 -19.32 -5.63 -20.70
C VAL A 285 -19.26 -4.36 -19.84
N GLY A 286 -18.07 -4.06 -19.31
CA GLY A 286 -17.78 -2.91 -18.47
C GLY A 286 -16.28 -2.74 -18.30
N PHE A 287 -15.88 -1.67 -17.61
CA PHE A 287 -14.48 -1.35 -17.37
C PHE A 287 -13.78 -2.43 -16.54
N ASP A 288 -14.40 -2.86 -15.45
CA ASP A 288 -13.81 -3.85 -14.53
C ASP A 288 -13.65 -5.22 -15.19
N GLU A 289 -14.66 -5.70 -15.91
CA GLU A 289 -14.60 -7.00 -16.60
C GLU A 289 -13.54 -7.00 -17.71
N PHE A 290 -13.43 -5.90 -18.45
CA PHE A 290 -12.40 -5.74 -19.47
C PHE A 290 -11.00 -5.74 -18.86
N MET A 291 -10.82 -5.04 -17.74
CA MET A 291 -9.55 -5.03 -17.02
C MET A 291 -9.19 -6.40 -16.44
N ILE A 292 -10.16 -7.16 -15.90
CA ILE A 292 -9.90 -8.53 -15.44
C ILE A 292 -9.42 -9.44 -16.58
N GLN A 293 -10.02 -9.32 -17.77
CA GLN A 293 -9.57 -10.07 -18.94
C GLN A 293 -8.14 -9.68 -19.34
N LEU A 294 -7.81 -8.39 -19.30
CA LEU A 294 -6.44 -7.92 -19.53
C LEU A 294 -5.46 -8.47 -18.48
N ASN A 295 -5.86 -8.52 -17.20
CA ASN A 295 -5.02 -9.04 -16.12
C ASN A 295 -4.71 -10.53 -16.28
N GLU A 296 -5.68 -11.32 -16.73
CA GLU A 296 -5.51 -12.74 -17.03
C GLU A 296 -4.44 -12.96 -18.10
N ARG A 297 -4.43 -12.12 -19.14
CA ARG A 297 -3.42 -12.15 -20.21
C ARG A 297 -2.01 -11.81 -19.72
N PHE A 298 -1.90 -10.86 -18.80
CA PHE A 298 -0.61 -10.55 -18.15
C PHE A 298 -0.17 -11.61 -17.14
N GLY A 299 -1.06 -12.49 -16.69
CA GLY A 299 -0.76 -13.52 -15.68
C GLY A 299 -0.47 -12.96 -14.28
N TYR A 300 -0.94 -11.75 -13.96
CA TYR A 300 -0.75 -11.17 -12.63
C TYR A 300 -1.76 -11.73 -11.62
N LYS A 301 -1.30 -12.03 -10.40
CA LYS A 301 -2.18 -12.37 -9.28
C LYS A 301 -2.99 -11.15 -8.85
N LEU A 302 -4.23 -11.37 -8.44
CA LEU A 302 -5.03 -10.33 -7.78
C LEU A 302 -4.36 -9.94 -6.45
N LEU A 303 -4.33 -8.64 -6.16
CA LEU A 303 -3.45 -8.05 -5.14
C LEU A 303 -3.94 -8.20 -3.69
N ALA A 304 -4.99 -8.99 -3.41
CA ALA A 304 -5.62 -9.05 -2.08
C ALA A 304 -4.61 -9.33 -0.94
N GLU A 305 -3.79 -10.38 -1.08
CA GLU A 305 -2.77 -10.74 -0.10
C GLU A 305 -1.68 -9.65 0.03
N GLU A 306 -1.29 -9.02 -1.07
CA GLU A 306 -0.25 -7.99 -1.07
C GLU A 306 -0.73 -6.70 -0.38
N ILE A 307 -1.99 -6.32 -0.61
CA ILE A 307 -2.65 -5.18 0.03
C ILE A 307 -2.75 -5.41 1.53
N GLU A 308 -3.25 -6.56 1.94
CA GLU A 308 -3.41 -6.92 3.35
C GLU A 308 -2.06 -6.92 4.06
N ARG A 309 -1.02 -7.52 3.45
CA ARG A 309 0.35 -7.48 3.96
C ARG A 309 0.87 -6.04 4.11
N LYS A 310 0.66 -5.17 3.11
CA LYS A 310 1.12 -3.77 3.16
C LYS A 310 0.37 -2.95 4.22
N ALA A 311 -0.93 -3.16 4.36
CA ALA A 311 -1.76 -2.51 5.37
C ALA A 311 -1.30 -2.92 6.78
N SER A 312 -1.13 -4.22 7.01
CA SER A 312 -0.59 -4.78 8.26
C SER A 312 0.80 -4.25 8.57
N ALA A 313 1.70 -4.21 7.58
CA ALA A 313 3.05 -3.66 7.77
C ALA A 313 3.03 -2.16 8.13
N ARG A 314 2.11 -1.37 7.55
CA ARG A 314 1.96 0.06 7.89
C ARG A 314 1.43 0.23 9.32
N ALA A 315 0.44 -0.58 9.71
CA ALA A 315 -0.08 -0.59 11.08
C ALA A 315 0.99 -1.02 12.10
N ASN A 316 1.81 -2.02 11.76
CA ASN A 316 2.92 -2.48 12.61
C ASN A 316 3.95 -1.37 12.82
N ARG A 317 4.40 -0.71 11.73
CA ARG A 317 5.36 0.41 11.84
C ARG A 317 4.84 1.56 12.71
N TYR A 318 3.56 1.90 12.61
CA TYR A 318 2.96 2.93 13.47
C TYR A 318 3.01 2.51 14.95
N ARG A 319 2.68 1.24 15.25
CA ARG A 319 2.76 0.69 16.60
C ARG A 319 4.19 0.70 17.14
N GLU A 320 5.17 0.27 16.35
CA GLU A 320 6.59 0.29 16.73
C GLU A 320 7.08 1.72 17.03
N GLN A 321 6.70 2.70 16.21
CA GLN A 321 7.02 4.11 16.45
C GLN A 321 6.41 4.60 17.77
N PHE A 322 5.19 4.17 18.08
CA PHE A 322 4.51 4.50 19.32
C PHE A 322 5.19 3.87 20.55
N GLU A 323 5.58 2.59 20.47
CA GLU A 323 6.30 1.89 21.54
C GLU A 323 7.68 2.50 21.81
N LYS A 324 8.41 2.88 20.74
CA LYS A 324 9.67 3.64 20.86
C LYS A 324 9.46 4.97 21.58
N PHE A 325 8.41 5.71 21.21
CA PHE A 325 8.04 6.97 21.85
C PHE A 325 7.70 6.81 23.35
N GLN A 326 6.97 5.75 23.71
CA GLN A 326 6.69 5.46 25.13
C GLN A 326 7.97 5.11 25.91
N SER A 327 8.85 4.33 25.30
CA SER A 327 10.12 3.93 25.90
C SER A 327 11.03 5.13 26.13
N SER A 328 11.13 6.04 25.17
CA SER A 328 11.91 7.28 25.34
C SER A 328 11.34 8.16 26.45
N LEU A 329 10.01 8.24 26.57
CA LEU A 329 9.39 8.95 27.69
C LEU A 329 9.72 8.30 29.04
N ALA A 330 9.79 6.97 29.12
CA ALA A 330 10.13 6.25 30.36
C ALA A 330 11.60 6.42 30.77
N GLN A 331 12.52 6.61 29.81
CA GLN A 331 13.94 6.86 30.06
C GLN A 331 14.21 8.23 30.69
N GLY A 332 13.34 9.22 30.45
CA GLY A 332 13.40 10.56 31.06
C GLY A 332 13.35 10.57 32.59
N LYS A 333 12.97 9.46 33.24
CA LYS A 333 12.99 9.28 34.70
C LYS A 333 14.34 9.53 35.36
N ARG A 334 15.45 9.55 34.60
CA ARG A 334 16.81 9.79 35.10
C ARG A 334 17.14 11.26 35.31
N ASP A 335 16.38 12.19 34.72
CA ASP A 335 16.56 13.63 34.85
C ASP A 335 15.27 14.28 35.41
N PRO A 336 15.32 14.94 36.59
CA PRO A 336 14.15 15.56 37.21
C PRO A 336 13.41 16.55 36.29
N ASP A 337 14.14 17.33 35.50
CA ASP A 337 13.55 18.34 34.61
C ASP A 337 12.87 17.66 33.39
N ALA A 338 13.43 16.55 32.91
CA ALA A 338 12.84 15.75 31.85
C ALA A 338 11.58 14.98 32.31
N GLU A 339 11.55 14.51 33.57
CA GLU A 339 10.40 13.82 34.15
C GLU A 339 9.22 14.79 34.36
N GLU A 340 9.48 16.03 34.77
CA GLU A 340 8.44 17.07 34.88
C GLU A 340 7.83 17.40 33.52
N ALA A 341 8.65 17.47 32.45
CA ALA A 341 8.18 17.68 31.08
C ALA A 341 7.45 16.46 30.47
N ALA A 342 7.85 15.24 30.84
CA ALA A 342 7.27 14.00 30.29
C ALA A 342 5.89 13.68 30.87
N LYS A 343 5.62 14.08 32.12
CA LYS A 343 4.36 13.79 32.82
C LYS A 343 3.10 14.24 32.05
N PRO A 344 2.94 15.52 31.63
CA PRO A 344 1.74 15.94 30.90
C PRO A 344 1.58 15.22 29.55
N ILE A 345 2.69 14.84 28.91
CA ILE A 345 2.67 14.07 27.66
C ILE A 345 2.11 12.66 27.89
N ARG A 346 2.54 11.98 28.96
CA ARG A 346 2.02 10.65 29.33
C ARG A 346 0.52 10.71 29.66
N GLU A 347 0.07 11.75 30.37
CA GLU A 347 -1.35 11.95 30.68
C GLU A 347 -2.19 12.18 29.42
N ALA A 348 -1.72 13.03 28.49
CA ALA A 348 -2.38 13.25 27.20
C ALA A 348 -2.42 11.98 26.34
N LEU A 349 -1.34 11.20 26.35
CA LEU A 349 -1.24 9.94 25.65
C LEU A 349 -2.25 8.92 26.21
N ALA A 350 -2.27 8.74 27.52
CA ALA A 350 -3.21 7.85 28.21
C ALA A 350 -4.67 8.25 27.92
N ALA A 351 -4.98 9.55 27.94
CA ALA A 351 -6.32 10.06 27.61
C ALA A 351 -6.70 9.85 26.14
N THR A 352 -5.73 9.86 25.23
CA THR A 352 -5.96 9.61 23.79
C THR A 352 -6.23 8.12 23.55
N VAL A 353 -5.38 7.27 24.09
CA VAL A 353 -5.53 5.81 24.03
C VAL A 353 -6.82 5.35 24.71
N ALA A 354 -7.20 5.95 25.84
CA ALA A 354 -8.43 5.61 26.54
C ALA A 354 -9.70 5.92 25.71
N ARG A 355 -9.63 6.91 24.81
CA ARG A 355 -10.69 7.26 23.87
C ARG A 355 -10.75 6.31 22.67
N GLU A 356 -9.63 5.67 22.32
CA GLU A 356 -9.64 4.66 21.27
C GLU A 356 -10.43 3.44 21.71
N GLY A 357 -11.41 3.04 20.90
CA GLY A 357 -12.28 1.90 21.17
C GLY A 357 -11.77 0.59 20.56
N GLY A 358 -10.51 0.49 20.15
CA GLY A 358 -9.97 -0.71 19.49
C GLY A 358 -9.31 -1.70 20.45
N TRP A 359 -8.99 -2.90 19.96
CA TRP A 359 -8.25 -3.93 20.73
C TRP A 359 -6.94 -3.40 21.32
N TRP A 360 -6.26 -2.51 20.60
CA TRP A 360 -4.95 -1.96 21.00
C TRP A 360 -5.06 -1.06 22.25
N SER A 361 -6.21 -0.44 22.50
CA SER A 361 -6.46 0.30 23.75
C SER A 361 -6.41 -0.61 24.98
N TRP A 362 -6.83 -1.86 24.83
CA TRP A 362 -6.80 -2.87 25.90
C TRP A 362 -5.39 -3.33 26.19
N GLU A 363 -4.58 -3.55 25.15
CA GLU A 363 -3.15 -3.83 25.30
C GLU A 363 -2.45 -2.72 26.07
N LEU A 364 -2.70 -1.47 25.69
CA LEU A 364 -2.06 -0.32 26.34
C LEU A 364 -2.50 -0.19 27.81
N ARG A 365 -3.78 -0.40 28.13
CA ARG A 365 -4.27 -0.46 29.52
C ARG A 365 -3.59 -1.58 30.31
N ALA A 366 -3.44 -2.76 29.72
CA ALA A 366 -2.80 -3.90 30.36
C ALA A 366 -1.32 -3.62 30.63
N SER A 367 -0.60 -3.08 29.65
CA SER A 367 0.83 -2.74 29.78
C SER A 367 1.11 -1.71 30.89
N ALA A 368 0.18 -0.79 31.13
CA ALA A 368 0.28 0.25 32.16
C ALA A 368 -0.08 -0.24 33.59
N GLU A 369 -0.80 -1.34 33.72
CA GLU A 369 -1.20 -1.89 35.02
C GLU A 369 -0.04 -2.71 35.60
N SER A 370 0.44 -2.37 36.80
CA SER A 370 1.57 -3.07 37.43
C SER A 370 1.16 -4.37 38.12
N ASP A 371 -0.08 -4.43 38.61
CA ASP A 371 -0.63 -5.58 39.34
C ASP A 371 -0.98 -6.73 38.37
N PRO A 372 -0.34 -7.91 38.48
CA PRO A 372 -0.54 -9.01 37.54
C PRO A 372 -2.00 -9.48 37.44
N GLU A 373 -2.70 -9.58 38.56
CA GLU A 373 -4.06 -10.08 38.64
C GLU A 373 -5.05 -9.10 37.97
N ARG A 374 -4.89 -7.79 38.20
CA ARG A 374 -5.67 -6.78 37.48
C ARG A 374 -5.32 -6.72 36.00
N ARG A 375 -4.03 -6.87 35.65
CA ARG A 375 -3.59 -6.92 34.25
C ARG A 375 -4.25 -8.08 33.50
N GLU A 376 -4.34 -9.25 34.12
CA GLU A 376 -5.06 -10.40 33.56
C GLU A 376 -6.55 -10.07 33.32
N GLN A 377 -7.22 -9.43 34.28
CA GLN A 377 -8.62 -9.04 34.13
C GLN A 377 -8.83 -8.05 32.97
N ILE A 378 -7.88 -7.15 32.74
CA ILE A 378 -7.92 -6.23 31.58
C ILE A 378 -7.85 -7.03 30.28
N TYR A 379 -6.93 -7.98 30.16
CA TYR A 379 -6.83 -8.85 28.99
C TYR A 379 -8.11 -9.67 28.75
N ARG A 380 -8.65 -10.30 29.81
CA ARG A 380 -9.90 -11.08 29.71
C ARG A 380 -11.07 -10.23 29.22
N ARG A 381 -11.27 -9.04 29.80
CA ARG A 381 -12.33 -8.10 29.36
C ARG A 381 -12.11 -7.59 27.94
N GLY A 382 -10.85 -7.35 27.56
CA GLY A 382 -10.52 -6.97 26.19
C GLY A 382 -10.89 -8.07 25.19
N LEU A 383 -10.62 -9.33 25.52
CA LEU A 383 -11.00 -10.48 24.70
C LEU A 383 -12.50 -10.78 24.71
N GLU A 384 -13.25 -10.39 25.75
CA GLU A 384 -14.72 -10.42 25.71
C GLU A 384 -15.29 -9.46 24.66
N GLN A 385 -14.65 -8.31 24.45
CA GLN A 385 -15.06 -7.31 23.45
C GLN A 385 -14.49 -7.58 22.05
N PHE A 386 -13.28 -8.14 22.00
CA PHE A 386 -12.54 -8.44 20.77
C PHE A 386 -12.11 -9.91 20.74
N PRO A 387 -13.07 -10.87 20.67
CA PRO A 387 -12.78 -12.30 20.77
C PRO A 387 -11.94 -12.84 19.62
N ASP A 388 -11.96 -12.15 18.47
CA ASP A 388 -11.22 -12.54 17.27
C ASP A 388 -9.93 -11.71 17.08
N SER A 389 -9.51 -10.93 18.08
CA SER A 389 -8.24 -10.20 18.01
C SER A 389 -7.06 -11.15 18.25
N ALA A 390 -6.37 -11.51 17.16
CA ALA A 390 -5.15 -12.30 17.22
C ALA A 390 -4.06 -11.59 18.05
N GLU A 391 -3.90 -10.28 17.90
CA GLU A 391 -2.88 -9.51 18.61
C GLU A 391 -3.12 -9.42 20.11
N LEU A 392 -4.35 -9.13 20.53
CA LEU A 392 -4.67 -9.08 21.95
C LEU A 392 -4.52 -10.46 22.59
N THR A 393 -4.92 -11.51 21.88
CA THR A 393 -4.74 -12.91 22.32
C THR A 393 -3.26 -13.27 22.43
N GLY A 394 -2.46 -12.93 21.42
CA GLY A 394 -1.02 -13.21 21.39
C GLY A 394 -0.25 -12.46 22.48
N ASN A 395 -0.60 -11.19 22.74
CA ASN A 395 0.02 -10.43 23.81
C ASN A 395 -0.40 -10.95 25.19
N PHE A 396 -1.67 -11.36 25.36
CA PHE A 396 -2.11 -12.01 26.59
C PHE A 396 -1.34 -13.31 26.85
N ALA A 397 -1.06 -14.10 25.80
CA ALA A 397 -0.23 -15.29 25.90
C ALA A 397 1.19 -14.97 26.41
N VAL A 398 1.81 -13.91 25.89
CA VAL A 398 3.13 -13.43 26.35
C VAL A 398 3.08 -13.02 27.82
N PHE A 399 2.03 -12.33 28.26
CA PHE A 399 1.83 -11.96 29.65
C PHE A 399 1.70 -13.19 30.57
N MET A 400 0.86 -14.17 30.20
CA MET A 400 0.67 -15.40 30.97
C MET A 400 1.97 -16.19 31.10
N TYR A 401 2.76 -16.26 30.02
CA TYR A 401 4.07 -16.90 30.04
C TYR A 401 5.11 -16.13 30.87
N LYS A 402 5.30 -14.83 30.62
CA LYS A 402 6.44 -14.06 31.19
C LYS A 402 6.19 -13.60 32.62
N VAL A 403 4.96 -13.18 32.95
CA VAL A 403 4.64 -12.56 34.24
C VAL A 403 3.89 -13.53 35.13
N HIS A 404 2.77 -14.09 34.66
CA HIS A 404 1.94 -14.97 35.48
C HIS A 404 2.55 -16.38 35.64
N LYS A 405 3.48 -16.75 34.76
CA LYS A 405 4.13 -18.08 34.68
C LYS A 405 3.14 -19.25 34.54
N ASP A 406 1.94 -18.99 34.01
CA ASP A 406 0.99 -20.05 33.64
C ASP A 406 1.28 -20.48 32.20
N HIS A 407 2.08 -21.54 32.09
CA HIS A 407 2.55 -22.05 30.79
C HIS A 407 1.46 -22.79 30.01
N ASP A 408 0.51 -23.43 30.69
CA ASP A 408 -0.55 -24.18 30.02
C ASP A 408 -1.56 -23.22 29.36
N GLU A 409 -1.94 -22.17 30.07
CA GLU A 409 -2.81 -21.14 29.50
C GLU A 409 -2.09 -20.33 28.41
N ALA A 410 -0.81 -20.01 28.60
CA ALA A 410 -0.01 -19.33 27.58
C ALA A 410 0.02 -20.11 26.26
N GLU A 411 0.24 -21.43 26.31
CA GLU A 411 0.24 -22.28 25.11
C GLU A 411 -1.12 -22.27 24.40
N ARG A 412 -2.22 -22.37 25.16
CA ARG A 412 -3.58 -22.31 24.62
C ARG A 412 -3.82 -20.98 23.90
N LEU A 413 -3.41 -19.87 24.50
CA LEU A 413 -3.56 -18.53 23.93
C LEU A 413 -2.65 -18.34 22.70
N PHE A 414 -1.39 -18.78 22.75
CA PHE A 414 -0.50 -18.72 21.58
C PHE A 414 -1.06 -19.48 20.39
N ARG A 415 -1.55 -20.72 20.60
CA ARG A 415 -2.19 -21.49 19.53
C ARG A 415 -3.45 -20.81 19.00
N ARG A 416 -4.28 -20.25 19.89
CA ARG A 416 -5.47 -19.49 19.48
C ARG A 416 -5.11 -18.25 18.65
N ALA A 417 -4.07 -17.50 19.02
CA ALA A 417 -3.62 -16.36 18.24
C ALA A 417 -3.18 -16.77 16.82
N LEU A 418 -2.57 -17.94 16.67
CA LEU A 418 -2.17 -18.50 15.37
C LEU A 418 -3.36 -19.06 14.57
N GLU A 419 -4.41 -19.56 15.22
CA GLU A 419 -5.67 -19.92 14.56
C GLU A 419 -6.38 -18.68 13.99
N LEU A 420 -6.38 -17.59 14.74
CA LEU A 420 -7.02 -16.32 14.36
C LEU A 420 -6.25 -15.62 13.23
N ASP A 421 -4.92 -15.62 13.28
CA ASP A 421 -4.05 -15.06 12.24
C ASP A 421 -2.90 -16.03 11.90
N PRO A 422 -3.13 -16.97 10.97
CA PRO A 422 -2.12 -17.95 10.54
C PRO A 422 -0.93 -17.36 9.77
N GLY A 423 -1.05 -16.11 9.31
CA GLY A 423 -0.05 -15.39 8.52
C GLY A 423 0.88 -14.52 9.36
N ASN A 424 0.67 -14.45 10.68
CA ASN A 424 1.47 -13.61 11.57
C ASN A 424 2.83 -14.23 11.91
N ALA A 425 3.90 -13.70 11.30
CA ALA A 425 5.26 -14.14 11.60
C ALA A 425 5.65 -13.91 13.07
N ARG A 426 5.18 -12.82 13.70
CA ARG A 426 5.49 -12.50 15.11
C ARG A 426 4.82 -13.49 16.08
N HIS A 427 3.52 -13.78 15.91
CA HIS A 427 2.84 -14.76 16.76
C HIS A 427 3.43 -16.17 16.58
N THR A 428 3.74 -16.54 15.33
CA THR A 428 4.38 -17.82 15.03
C THR A 428 5.76 -17.92 15.70
N GLY A 429 6.56 -16.86 15.64
CA GLY A 429 7.87 -16.78 16.30
C GLY A 429 7.78 -16.79 17.83
N ASN A 430 6.80 -16.10 18.43
CA ASN A 430 6.58 -16.12 19.87
C ASN A 430 6.18 -17.52 20.37
N LEU A 431 5.30 -18.23 19.64
CA LEU A 431 4.98 -19.62 19.96
C LEU A 431 6.21 -20.52 19.78
N ALA A 432 7.02 -20.30 18.73
CA ALA A 432 8.26 -21.05 18.52
C ALA A 432 9.21 -20.92 19.71
N ALA A 433 9.44 -19.69 20.19
CA ALA A 433 10.25 -19.42 21.38
C ALA A 433 9.68 -20.12 22.61
N PHE A 434 8.38 -19.99 22.86
CA PHE A 434 7.73 -20.64 24.01
C PHE A 434 7.88 -22.18 23.97
N ILE A 435 7.64 -22.80 22.81
CA ILE A 435 7.72 -24.25 22.64
C ILE A 435 9.18 -24.74 22.76
N ALA A 436 10.13 -24.00 22.20
CA ALA A 436 11.55 -24.33 22.30
C ALA A 436 12.08 -24.15 23.73
N ASP A 437 11.81 -23.02 24.36
CA ASP A 437 12.51 -22.61 25.58
C ASP A 437 11.81 -23.13 26.84
N ILE A 438 10.48 -23.23 26.83
CA ILE A 438 9.70 -23.60 28.02
C ILE A 438 9.23 -25.05 27.95
N ARG A 439 8.69 -25.48 26.80
CA ARG A 439 8.31 -26.89 26.62
C ARG A 439 9.48 -27.79 26.26
N LYS A 440 10.66 -27.22 25.96
CA LYS A 440 11.86 -27.94 25.55
C LYS A 440 11.62 -28.87 24.35
N ASN A 441 10.63 -28.54 23.52
CA ASN A 441 10.33 -29.26 22.28
C ASN A 441 11.00 -28.56 21.10
N HIS A 442 12.31 -28.80 20.96
CA HIS A 442 13.13 -28.13 19.97
C HIS A 442 12.72 -28.45 18.51
N ASP A 443 12.17 -29.64 18.25
CA ASP A 443 11.76 -30.04 16.90
C ASP A 443 10.52 -29.28 16.42
N GLU A 444 9.53 -29.09 17.30
CA GLU A 444 8.36 -28.26 16.98
C GLU A 444 8.75 -26.77 16.91
N GLY A 445 9.55 -26.28 17.87
CA GLY A 445 10.06 -24.91 17.86
C GLY A 445 10.80 -24.58 16.56
N GLU A 446 11.66 -25.47 16.08
CA GLU A 446 12.38 -25.30 14.81
C GLU A 446 11.44 -25.24 13.59
N ARG A 447 10.39 -26.07 13.54
CA ARG A 447 9.38 -26.00 12.47
C ARG A 447 8.65 -24.67 12.48
N LEU A 448 8.29 -24.18 13.66
CA LEU A 448 7.60 -22.91 13.82
C LEU A 448 8.50 -21.73 13.46
N TYR A 449 9.78 -21.72 13.86
CA TYR A 449 10.72 -20.69 13.44
C TYR A 449 10.91 -20.65 11.93
N ARG A 450 11.07 -21.82 11.27
CA ARG A 450 11.14 -21.85 9.79
C ARG A 450 9.91 -21.25 9.16
N ARG A 451 8.71 -21.62 9.64
CA ARG A 451 7.46 -21.02 9.16
C ARG A 451 7.41 -19.52 9.41
N ALA A 452 7.83 -19.04 10.57
CA ALA A 452 7.88 -17.62 10.88
C ALA A 452 8.80 -16.84 9.92
N LEU A 453 9.94 -17.43 9.53
CA LEU A 453 10.89 -16.86 8.57
C LEU A 453 10.46 -17.01 7.10
N GLU A 454 9.59 -17.98 6.78
CA GLU A 454 8.90 -18.06 5.49
C GLU A 454 7.85 -16.95 5.35
N LEU A 455 7.11 -16.66 6.43
CA LEU A 455 6.10 -15.61 6.50
C LEU A 455 6.72 -14.21 6.46
N ASP A 456 7.76 -13.97 7.26
CA ASP A 456 8.53 -12.72 7.24
C ASP A 456 10.04 -13.00 7.26
N PRO A 457 10.67 -13.01 6.06
CA PRO A 457 12.09 -13.25 5.94
C PRO A 457 12.98 -12.10 6.49
N GLU A 458 12.42 -10.92 6.77
CA GLU A 458 13.17 -9.75 7.25
C GLU A 458 13.03 -9.53 8.76
N HIS A 459 12.34 -10.43 9.47
CA HIS A 459 12.13 -10.29 10.91
C HIS A 459 13.40 -10.65 11.72
N ALA A 460 14.14 -9.61 12.12
CA ALA A 460 15.41 -9.73 12.85
C ALA A 460 15.33 -10.55 14.15
N ALA A 461 14.34 -10.28 15.01
CA ALA A 461 14.16 -10.98 16.28
C ALA A 461 13.89 -12.48 16.11
N ASN A 462 12.99 -12.87 15.20
CA ASN A 462 12.73 -14.28 14.88
C ASN A 462 13.99 -14.96 14.33
N THR A 463 14.76 -14.25 13.50
CA THR A 463 16.02 -14.77 12.94
C THR A 463 17.05 -15.00 14.05
N SER A 464 17.18 -14.08 15.00
CA SER A 464 18.07 -14.20 16.17
C SER A 464 17.66 -15.35 17.09
N ASN A 465 16.38 -15.45 17.43
CA ASN A 465 15.89 -16.53 18.30
C ASN A 465 15.99 -17.91 17.63
N PHE A 466 15.86 -17.97 16.30
CA PHE A 466 16.14 -19.21 15.57
C PHE A 466 17.62 -19.59 15.61
N ALA A 467 18.53 -18.61 15.50
CA ALA A 467 19.96 -18.85 15.67
C ALA A 467 20.30 -19.37 17.07
N GLU A 468 19.65 -18.83 18.10
CA GLU A 468 19.76 -19.31 19.48
C GLU A 468 19.36 -20.79 19.60
N LEU A 469 18.21 -21.18 19.06
CA LEU A 469 17.78 -22.58 19.06
C LEU A 469 18.81 -23.49 18.38
N LEU A 470 19.35 -23.06 17.22
CA LEU A 470 20.37 -23.84 16.51
C LEU A 470 21.66 -23.99 17.33
N LEU A 471 22.06 -22.94 18.05
CA LEU A 471 23.20 -22.96 18.96
C LEU A 471 22.97 -23.95 20.10
N VAL A 472 21.81 -23.89 20.77
CA VAL A 472 21.44 -24.83 21.84
C VAL A 472 21.42 -26.27 21.35
N ARG A 473 21.03 -26.51 20.09
CA ARG A 473 21.10 -27.84 19.44
C ARG A 473 22.50 -28.24 18.98
N GLY A 474 23.51 -27.37 19.12
CA GLY A 474 24.89 -27.61 18.69
C GLY A 474 25.09 -27.59 17.17
N ARG A 475 24.13 -27.05 16.38
CA ARG A 475 24.19 -26.95 14.91
C ARG A 475 24.90 -25.66 14.48
N PHE A 476 26.19 -25.60 14.77
CA PHE A 476 27.00 -24.39 14.67
C PHE A 476 27.14 -23.82 13.25
N ASP A 477 27.28 -24.66 12.23
CA ASP A 477 27.39 -24.20 10.84
C ASP A 477 26.13 -23.49 10.35
N GLU A 478 24.96 -24.04 10.65
CA GLU A 478 23.67 -23.42 10.34
C GLU A 478 23.43 -22.19 11.19
N CYS A 479 23.77 -22.25 12.48
CA CYS A 479 23.70 -21.10 13.39
C CYS A 479 24.47 -19.89 12.82
N LYS A 480 25.73 -20.08 12.38
CA LYS A 480 26.54 -19.01 11.75
C LYS A 480 25.86 -18.43 10.50
N GLN A 481 25.25 -19.26 9.64
CA GLN A 481 24.52 -18.76 8.47
C GLN A 481 23.34 -17.87 8.87
N VAL A 482 22.58 -18.28 9.87
CA VAL A 482 21.42 -17.52 10.38
C VAL A 482 21.88 -16.25 11.10
N LEU A 483 22.96 -16.30 11.89
CA LEU A 483 23.53 -15.12 12.57
C LEU A 483 24.00 -14.05 11.58
N ARG A 484 24.60 -14.44 10.44
CA ARG A 484 24.97 -13.48 9.38
C ARG A 484 23.77 -12.67 8.90
N ARG A 485 22.66 -13.37 8.68
CA ARG A 485 21.40 -12.75 8.29
C ARG A 485 20.85 -11.88 9.42
N ALA A 486 20.81 -12.38 10.65
CA ALA A 486 20.33 -11.64 11.81
C ALA A 486 21.10 -10.32 11.98
N TRP A 487 22.44 -10.34 11.84
CA TRP A 487 23.28 -9.15 11.88
C TRP A 487 22.92 -8.17 10.76
N SER A 488 22.78 -8.63 9.52
CA SER A 488 22.42 -7.75 8.39
C SER A 488 21.07 -7.05 8.57
N LEU A 489 20.14 -7.70 9.28
CA LEU A 489 18.80 -7.16 9.56
C LEU A 489 18.77 -6.25 10.79
N ALA A 490 19.66 -6.48 11.76
CA ALA A 490 19.60 -5.83 13.07
C ALA A 490 20.71 -4.82 13.36
N ARG A 491 21.78 -4.73 12.56
CA ARG A 491 22.96 -3.91 12.92
C ARG A 491 22.66 -2.42 13.19
N ASP A 492 21.58 -1.90 12.60
CA ASP A 492 21.12 -0.51 12.77
C ASP A 492 19.99 -0.40 13.82
N ASP A 493 19.64 -1.50 14.49
CA ASP A 493 18.67 -1.58 15.58
C ASP A 493 19.33 -1.14 16.90
N GLU A 494 18.68 -0.24 17.62
CA GLU A 494 19.11 0.21 18.94
C GLU A 494 18.69 -0.75 20.07
N GLY A 495 18.12 -1.91 19.75
CA GLY A 495 17.64 -2.91 20.71
C GLY A 495 18.67 -3.93 21.19
N LEU A 496 18.19 -4.99 21.85
CA LEU A 496 19.00 -6.08 22.41
C LEU A 496 19.54 -7.05 21.34
N VAL A 497 18.90 -7.10 20.16
CA VAL A 497 19.17 -8.11 19.12
C VAL A 497 20.63 -8.08 18.64
N PRO A 498 21.26 -6.93 18.34
CA PRO A 498 22.67 -6.89 17.93
C PRO A 498 23.62 -7.46 18.98
N GLY A 499 23.37 -7.17 20.26
CA GLY A 499 24.16 -7.69 21.38
C GLY A 499 24.07 -9.21 21.50
N ALA A 500 22.85 -9.76 21.38
CA ALA A 500 22.63 -11.20 21.37
C ALA A 500 23.30 -11.88 20.18
N VAL A 501 23.15 -11.32 18.97
CA VAL A 501 23.77 -11.86 17.75
C VAL A 501 25.29 -11.90 17.85
N LEU A 502 25.92 -10.83 18.35
CA LEU A 502 27.37 -10.78 18.57
C LEU A 502 27.82 -11.77 19.64
N LEU A 503 27.09 -11.89 20.76
CA LEU A 503 27.39 -12.88 21.79
C LEU A 503 27.33 -14.31 21.22
N TYR A 504 26.27 -14.65 20.49
CA TYR A 504 26.09 -15.97 19.89
C TYR A 504 27.19 -16.26 18.87
N TRP A 505 27.58 -15.28 18.07
CA TRP A 505 28.69 -15.41 17.13
C TRP A 505 29.99 -15.75 17.85
N CYS A 506 30.33 -14.99 18.91
CA CYS A 506 31.54 -15.20 19.69
C CYS A 506 31.55 -16.58 20.36
N LEU A 507 30.42 -16.99 20.95
CA LEU A 507 30.26 -18.30 21.59
C LEU A 507 30.43 -19.46 20.61
N VAL A 508 29.80 -19.40 19.43
CA VAL A 508 29.95 -20.46 18.42
C VAL A 508 31.39 -20.53 17.92
N THR A 509 31.99 -19.38 17.59
CA THR A 509 33.37 -19.29 17.10
C THR A 509 34.35 -19.88 18.13
N ARG A 510 34.19 -19.52 19.41
CA ARG A 510 35.05 -20.03 20.47
C ARG A 510 34.82 -21.50 20.77
N ALA A 511 33.58 -21.98 20.72
CA ALA A 511 33.27 -23.40 20.93
C ALA A 511 33.82 -24.31 19.81
N GLU A 512 34.18 -23.74 18.66
CA GLU A 512 34.92 -24.40 17.56
C GLU A 512 36.44 -24.19 17.65
N ASP A 513 36.94 -23.60 18.74
CA ASP A 513 38.34 -23.21 18.98
C ASP A 513 38.91 -22.29 17.88
N ARG A 514 38.06 -21.40 17.34
CA ARG A 514 38.47 -20.32 16.42
C ARG A 514 38.62 -19.00 17.17
N ASP A 515 39.23 -18.04 16.49
CA ASP A 515 39.43 -16.69 17.01
C ASP A 515 38.13 -15.86 16.97
N ASP A 516 37.62 -15.52 18.14
CA ASP A 516 36.41 -14.72 18.35
C ASP A 516 36.71 -13.22 18.54
N ALA A 517 37.99 -12.80 18.52
CA ALA A 517 38.40 -11.42 18.77
C ALA A 517 37.70 -10.39 17.87
N PRO A 518 37.46 -10.63 16.57
CA PRO A 518 36.70 -9.70 15.74
C PRO A 518 35.24 -9.49 16.18
N GLY A 519 34.62 -10.52 16.74
CA GLY A 519 33.26 -10.44 17.30
C GLY A 519 33.25 -9.71 18.63
N LEU A 520 34.21 -10.02 19.51
CA LEU A 520 34.38 -9.34 20.79
C LEU A 520 34.69 -7.85 20.63
N GLY A 521 35.50 -7.46 19.65
CA GLY A 521 35.78 -6.05 19.34
C GLY A 521 34.53 -5.26 18.94
N ARG A 522 33.63 -5.87 18.15
CA ARG A 522 32.34 -5.26 17.80
C ARG A 522 31.39 -5.23 18.99
N LEU A 523 31.35 -6.29 19.80
CA LEU A 523 30.55 -6.31 21.02
C LEU A 523 31.02 -5.22 22.01
N LYS A 524 32.32 -4.97 22.09
CA LYS A 524 32.90 -3.88 22.87
C LYS A 524 32.45 -2.51 22.36
N ALA A 525 32.52 -2.28 21.05
CA ALA A 525 32.02 -1.04 20.45
C ALA A 525 30.51 -0.85 20.70
N LEU A 526 29.72 -1.91 20.62
CA LEU A 526 28.28 -1.87 20.89
C LEU A 526 27.98 -1.54 22.36
N LEU A 527 28.66 -2.20 23.31
CA LEU A 527 28.51 -1.91 24.74
C LEU A 527 28.92 -0.47 25.08
N GLN A 528 29.93 0.08 24.40
CA GLN A 528 30.38 1.47 24.56
C GLN A 528 29.41 2.49 23.95
N ALA A 529 28.81 2.17 22.80
CA ALA A 529 27.80 3.01 22.16
C ALA A 529 26.49 3.06 22.96
N GLY A 530 26.17 1.98 23.67
CA GLY A 530 24.95 1.82 24.43
C GLY A 530 23.76 1.44 23.53
N PHE A 531 22.83 0.66 24.08
CA PHE A 531 21.62 0.22 23.39
C PHE A 531 20.49 -0.04 24.41
N VAL A 532 19.26 -0.15 23.92
CA VAL A 532 18.06 -0.45 24.70
C VAL A 532 18.09 -1.91 25.15
N ARG A 533 18.28 -2.10 26.45
CA ARG A 533 18.32 -3.43 27.09
C ARG A 533 16.90 -3.89 27.42
N LEU A 534 16.61 -5.16 27.15
CA LEU A 534 15.33 -5.81 27.43
C LEU A 534 15.54 -7.02 28.36
N THR A 535 14.45 -7.55 28.91
CA THR A 535 14.50 -8.77 29.73
C THR A 535 14.75 -10.00 28.86
N GLY A 536 15.80 -10.75 29.18
CA GLY A 536 16.22 -11.97 28.49
C GLY A 536 17.04 -12.87 29.40
N SER A 537 17.42 -14.04 28.90
CA SER A 537 18.32 -14.97 29.60
C SER A 537 19.19 -15.66 28.58
N PHE A 538 20.49 -15.73 28.84
CA PHE A 538 21.46 -16.47 28.01
C PHE A 538 21.86 -17.81 28.66
N ALA A 539 21.14 -18.26 29.70
CA ALA A 539 21.53 -19.42 30.49
C ALA A 539 21.58 -20.72 29.68
N ASP A 540 20.55 -20.99 28.86
CA ASP A 540 20.49 -22.20 28.04
C ASP A 540 21.58 -22.22 26.96
N VAL A 541 21.85 -21.06 26.34
CA VAL A 541 22.93 -20.86 25.37
C VAL A 541 24.29 -21.15 26.00
N LEU A 542 24.58 -20.53 27.15
CA LEU A 542 25.83 -20.73 27.87
C LEU A 542 26.00 -22.19 28.29
N ALA A 543 24.95 -22.83 28.82
CA ALA A 543 24.98 -24.24 29.22
C ALA A 543 25.26 -25.18 28.03
N ALA A 544 24.72 -24.87 26.84
CA ALA A 544 24.91 -25.70 25.64
C ALA A 544 26.37 -25.70 25.14
N VAL A 545 27.06 -24.56 25.26
CA VAL A 545 28.47 -24.42 24.84
C VAL A 545 29.45 -24.66 25.96
N GLU A 546 29.01 -24.65 27.22
CA GLU A 546 29.84 -24.80 28.41
C GLU A 546 30.85 -25.97 28.31
N PRO A 547 30.49 -27.19 27.84
CA PRO A 547 31.43 -28.30 27.77
C PRO A 547 32.60 -28.08 26.80
N ARG A 548 32.49 -27.11 25.89
CA ARG A 548 33.46 -26.79 24.84
C ARG A 548 34.34 -25.59 25.17
N LEU A 549 34.08 -24.91 26.29
CA LEU A 549 34.78 -23.70 26.70
C LEU A 549 35.79 -23.96 27.83
N SER A 550 36.90 -23.23 27.80
CA SER A 550 37.85 -23.20 28.92
C SER A 550 37.24 -22.55 30.17
N ALA A 551 37.80 -22.80 31.35
CA ALA A 551 37.29 -22.21 32.60
C ALA A 551 37.30 -20.67 32.58
N ASP A 552 38.30 -20.06 31.93
CA ASP A 552 38.41 -18.61 31.81
C ASP A 552 37.41 -18.06 30.78
N ASP A 553 37.23 -18.75 29.64
CA ASP A 553 36.24 -18.38 28.64
C ASP A 553 34.81 -18.44 29.22
N LYS A 554 34.49 -19.46 30.02
CA LYS A 554 33.20 -19.56 30.72
C LYS A 554 32.93 -18.32 31.56
N ARG A 555 33.90 -17.89 32.37
CA ARG A 555 33.75 -16.71 33.25
C ARG A 555 33.57 -15.43 32.44
N LEU A 556 34.37 -15.25 31.38
CA LEU A 556 34.27 -14.08 30.52
C LEU A 556 32.89 -14.02 29.83
N TYR A 557 32.44 -15.11 29.23
CA TYR A 557 31.16 -15.11 28.50
C TYR A 557 29.94 -15.01 29.41
N SER A 558 29.99 -15.56 30.62
CA SER A 558 28.96 -15.30 31.64
C SER A 558 28.90 -13.82 32.01
N ALA A 559 30.05 -13.17 32.21
CA ALA A 559 30.10 -11.74 32.49
C ALA A 559 29.62 -10.89 31.30
N LEU A 560 29.96 -11.27 30.05
CA LEU A 560 29.46 -10.61 28.85
C LEU A 560 27.94 -10.73 28.71
N ALA A 561 27.39 -11.92 28.97
CA ALA A 561 25.94 -12.15 28.97
C ALA A 561 25.23 -11.26 29.99
N GLU A 562 25.75 -11.13 31.20
CA GLU A 562 25.24 -10.20 32.22
C GLU A 562 25.39 -8.73 31.77
N ALA A 563 26.56 -8.37 31.23
CA ALA A 563 26.87 -7.03 30.74
C ALA A 563 26.07 -6.62 29.51
N ILE A 564 25.45 -7.55 28.77
CA ILE A 564 24.49 -7.28 27.69
C ILE A 564 23.09 -7.01 28.25
N LEU A 565 22.74 -7.59 29.40
CA LEU A 565 21.43 -7.38 30.04
C LEU A 565 21.43 -6.20 31.02
N ASP A 566 22.55 -5.91 31.67
CA ASP A 566 22.71 -4.86 32.69
C ASP A 566 23.93 -3.97 32.39
N ASP A 567 23.69 -2.66 32.31
CA ASP A 567 24.72 -1.66 32.02
C ASP A 567 25.70 -1.47 33.18
N ALA A 568 25.23 -1.64 34.42
CA ALA A 568 26.08 -1.55 35.60
C ALA A 568 27.14 -2.66 35.63
N LYS A 569 26.93 -3.74 34.88
CA LYS A 569 27.83 -4.90 34.78
C LYS A 569 28.93 -4.73 33.74
N VAL A 570 28.87 -3.71 32.88
CA VAL A 570 29.89 -3.49 31.84
C VAL A 570 31.27 -3.22 32.44
N CYS A 571 31.37 -2.50 33.57
CA CYS A 571 32.64 -2.23 34.24
C CYS A 571 33.29 -3.49 34.85
N GLU A 572 32.48 -4.52 35.15
CA GLU A 572 33.01 -5.79 35.66
C GLU A 572 33.78 -6.57 34.59
N LEU A 573 33.66 -6.20 33.31
CA LEU A 573 34.43 -6.81 32.22
C LEU A 573 35.92 -6.45 32.26
N ASP A 574 36.29 -5.33 32.89
CA ASP A 574 37.69 -4.85 32.95
C ASP A 574 38.60 -5.75 33.82
N GLN A 575 38.01 -6.66 34.61
CA GLN A 575 38.78 -7.66 35.36
C GLN A 575 39.35 -8.78 34.47
N PHE A 576 38.88 -8.91 33.23
CA PHE A 576 39.31 -9.94 32.30
C PHE A 576 40.38 -9.40 31.34
N GLY A 577 41.63 -9.86 31.49
CA GLY A 577 42.76 -9.42 30.64
C GLY A 577 42.45 -9.51 29.14
N ARG A 578 41.85 -10.63 28.72
CA ARG A 578 41.41 -10.87 27.33
C ARG A 578 40.41 -9.83 26.81
N TRP A 579 39.52 -9.31 27.66
CA TRP A 579 38.60 -8.23 27.29
C TRP A 579 39.31 -6.88 27.19
N THR A 580 40.23 -6.60 28.12
CA THR A 580 40.97 -5.34 28.13
C THR A 580 41.92 -5.20 26.94
N GLU A 581 42.49 -6.30 26.46
CA GLU A 581 43.41 -6.34 25.31
C GLU A 581 42.72 -6.16 23.95
N ILE A 582 41.42 -6.44 23.84
CA ILE A 582 40.68 -6.33 22.58
C ILE A 582 40.37 -4.87 22.25
N GLU A 583 40.74 -4.43 21.05
CA GLU A 583 40.38 -3.11 20.54
C GLU A 583 38.93 -3.09 20.02
N PRO A 584 38.16 -2.02 20.28
CA PRO A 584 36.82 -1.89 19.75
C PRO A 584 36.85 -1.73 18.22
N ILE A 585 35.99 -2.47 17.53
CA ILE A 585 35.86 -2.46 16.06
C ILE A 585 34.56 -1.74 15.70
N SER A 586 34.63 -0.82 14.73
CA SER A 586 33.46 -0.05 14.30
C SER A 586 32.33 -0.96 13.79
N LEU A 587 31.09 -0.65 14.18
CA LEU A 587 29.89 -1.36 13.73
C LEU A 587 29.62 -1.16 12.23
N ASP A 588 30.12 -0.06 11.66
CA ASP A 588 30.00 0.29 10.24
C ASP A 588 31.02 -0.44 9.35
N GLU A 589 32.06 -1.01 9.94
CA GLU A 589 33.12 -1.68 9.20
C GLU A 589 32.62 -3.00 8.59
N PRO A 590 32.83 -3.25 7.28
CA PRO A 590 32.43 -4.48 6.63
C PRO A 590 32.90 -5.70 7.40
N TRP A 591 31.96 -6.57 7.79
CA TRP A 591 32.28 -7.78 8.55
C TRP A 591 32.29 -8.99 7.63
N ASP A 592 33.48 -9.47 7.28
CA ASP A 592 33.63 -10.75 6.59
C ASP A 592 33.40 -11.90 7.57
N MET A 593 32.15 -12.32 7.68
CA MET A 593 31.74 -13.45 8.50
C MET A 593 32.03 -14.81 7.84
N SER A 594 32.94 -14.91 6.84
CA SER A 594 33.28 -16.18 6.17
C SER A 594 34.14 -17.14 7.01
N CYS A 595 34.78 -16.64 8.07
CA CYS A 595 35.67 -17.40 8.94
C CYS A 595 34.95 -18.18 10.05
#